data_AF-A0A1V6CTV5-F1
#
_entry.id   AF-A0A1V6CTV5-F1
#
_cell.length_a   1.000
_cell.length_b   1.000
_cell.length_c   1.000
_cell.angle_alpha   90.00
_cell.angle_beta   90.00
_cell.angle_gamma   90.00
#
_symmetry.space_group_name_H-M   'P 1'
#
loop_
_entity.id
_entity.type
_entity.pdbx_description
1 polymer ?
#
loop_
_entity_poly.entity_id
_entity_poly.type
_entity_poly.pdbx_seq_one_letter_code
_entity_poly.pdbx_strand_id
1 'polypeptide(L)'
;MDRIGLTFEEWAELKVRPRVGASAEFQRAAEMHLAEMFPMTLMGASSHLRGRGYDCRPDMLDVLIENGVVKLASTDAWSRADVDAAAEHFEECGIYTPYAAMCMALGCRYADFERALREAASRESAKYGRRIPDDDQYFVMHRVPPRGIIDPSGKPAGVKPAVITFTLCDDIRERIERGEEV
;
A
#
# COMPACT_ATOMS: atom_id res chain seq x y z
N MET A 1 -9.25 -12.57 -10.31
CA MET A 1 -7.94 -11.90 -10.18
C MET A 1 -7.90 -11.37 -8.76
N ASP A 2 -6.84 -11.62 -8.01
CA ASP A 2 -6.74 -11.09 -6.64
C ASP A 2 -6.60 -9.56 -6.69
N ARG A 3 -7.21 -8.85 -5.73
CA ARG A 3 -7.20 -7.38 -5.65
C ARG A 3 -5.76 -6.84 -5.65
N ILE A 4 -5.44 -5.94 -6.57
CA ILE A 4 -4.14 -5.29 -6.72
C ILE A 4 -3.98 -4.16 -5.71
N GLY A 5 -4.97 -3.26 -5.61
CA GLY A 5 -4.95 -2.17 -4.65
C GLY A 5 -5.06 -2.63 -3.19
N LEU A 6 -4.79 -1.71 -2.26
CA LEU A 6 -4.93 -1.97 -0.82
C LEU A 6 -6.41 -1.95 -0.41
N THR A 7 -6.78 -2.83 0.52
CA THR A 7 -8.00 -2.64 1.33
C THR A 7 -7.81 -1.48 2.32
N PHE A 8 -8.89 -1.08 3.00
CA PHE A 8 -8.76 -0.14 4.13
C PHE A 8 -7.82 -0.67 5.19
N GLU A 9 -7.98 -1.93 5.59
CA GLU A 9 -7.19 -2.58 6.63
C GLU A 9 -5.72 -2.65 6.26
N GLU A 10 -5.40 -3.02 5.01
CA GLU A 10 -4.03 -3.07 4.52
C GLU A 10 -3.41 -1.68 4.48
N TRP A 11 -4.15 -0.68 4.01
CA TRP A 11 -3.69 0.71 4.03
C TRP A 11 -3.49 1.23 5.45
N ALA A 12 -4.41 0.97 6.37
CA ALA A 12 -4.30 1.38 7.77
C ALA A 12 -3.09 0.72 8.43
N GLU A 13 -2.88 -0.57 8.20
CA GLU A 13 -1.70 -1.29 8.70
C GLU A 13 -0.40 -0.74 8.14
N LEU A 14 -0.33 -0.54 6.82
CA LEU A 14 0.92 -0.24 6.13
C LEU A 14 1.28 1.25 6.12
N LYS A 15 0.29 2.15 6.17
CA LYS A 15 0.51 3.60 6.03
C LYS A 15 0.24 4.41 7.30
N VAL A 16 -0.60 3.93 8.21
CA VAL A 16 -1.00 4.69 9.41
C VAL A 16 -0.43 4.10 10.68
N ARG A 17 -0.60 2.79 10.88
CA ARG A 17 -0.22 2.15 12.14
C ARG A 17 1.30 2.21 12.34
N PRO A 18 1.78 2.54 13.54
CA PRO A 18 3.19 2.56 13.86
C PRO A 18 3.84 1.18 13.72
N ARG A 19 5.18 1.17 13.59
CA ARG A 19 5.98 -0.06 13.53
C ARG A 19 5.97 -0.80 14.88
N VAL A 20 6.27 -2.09 14.84
CA VAL A 20 6.45 -2.91 16.05
C VAL A 20 7.53 -2.26 16.94
N GLY A 21 7.22 -2.10 18.23
CA GLY A 21 8.10 -1.43 19.20
C GLY A 21 7.87 0.08 19.36
N ALA A 22 6.95 0.69 18.59
CA ALA A 22 6.51 2.05 18.85
C ALA A 22 5.80 2.17 20.21
N SER A 23 5.86 3.35 20.83
CA SER A 23 5.28 3.58 22.15
C SER A 23 3.74 3.50 22.13
N ALA A 24 3.15 3.28 23.30
CA ALA A 24 1.70 3.21 23.46
C ALA A 24 0.99 4.52 23.08
N GLU A 25 1.68 5.66 23.18
CA GLU A 25 1.18 6.96 22.74
C GLU A 25 1.01 6.99 21.21
N PHE A 26 2.01 6.51 20.47
CA PHE A 26 1.93 6.47 19.00
C PHE A 26 0.86 5.50 18.52
N GLN A 27 0.70 4.35 19.18
CA GLN A 27 -0.36 3.40 18.84
C GLN A 27 -1.75 4.01 19.03
N ARG A 28 -1.99 4.66 20.18
CA ARG A 28 -3.26 5.36 20.45
C ARG A 28 -3.53 6.50 19.48
N ALA A 29 -2.51 7.29 19.13
CA ALA A 29 -2.67 8.38 18.17
C ALA A 29 -3.09 7.87 16.79
N ALA A 30 -2.54 6.73 16.33
CA ALA A 30 -2.94 6.11 15.08
C ALA A 30 -4.37 5.56 15.13
N GLU A 31 -4.78 4.95 16.24
CA GLU A 31 -6.16 4.48 16.44
C GLU A 31 -7.17 5.64 16.42
N MET A 32 -6.86 6.75 17.11
CA MET A 32 -7.69 7.95 17.08
C MET A 32 -7.79 8.52 15.67
N HIS A 33 -6.66 8.62 14.96
CA HIS A 33 -6.65 9.09 13.58
C HIS A 33 -7.55 8.25 12.66
N LEU A 34 -7.51 6.92 12.79
CA LEU A 34 -8.39 6.02 12.02
C LEU A 34 -9.86 6.17 12.40
N ALA A 35 -10.17 6.40 13.68
CA ALA A 35 -11.54 6.59 14.16
C ALA A 35 -12.16 7.91 13.69
N GLU A 36 -11.36 8.97 13.58
CA GLU A 36 -11.79 10.32 13.20
C GLU A 36 -11.69 10.58 11.68
N MET A 37 -11.21 9.60 10.91
CA MET A 37 -10.95 9.74 9.47
C MET A 37 -12.21 9.97 8.63
N PHE A 38 -13.35 9.45 9.07
CA PHE A 38 -14.60 9.48 8.31
C PHE A 38 -15.69 10.29 9.04
N PRO A 39 -16.56 10.99 8.31
CA PRO A 39 -16.52 11.17 6.86
C PRO A 39 -15.35 12.08 6.43
N MET A 40 -14.77 11.79 5.27
CA MET A 40 -13.72 12.64 4.68
C MET A 40 -14.27 13.52 3.57
N THR A 41 -13.57 14.60 3.26
CA THR A 41 -13.86 15.43 2.08
C THR A 41 -13.53 14.66 0.81
N LEU A 42 -14.01 15.15 -0.34
CA LEU A 42 -13.68 14.62 -1.66
C LEU A 42 -12.17 14.63 -1.92
N MET A 43 -11.47 15.68 -1.46
CA MET A 43 -10.00 15.71 -1.49
C MET A 43 -9.38 14.63 -0.63
N GLY A 44 -9.93 14.42 0.58
CA GLY A 44 -9.53 13.32 1.46
C GLY A 44 -9.71 11.96 0.79
N ALA A 45 -10.87 11.71 0.19
CA ALA A 45 -11.20 10.47 -0.52
C ALA A 45 -10.26 10.22 -1.69
N SER A 46 -9.99 11.23 -2.52
CA SER A 46 -9.06 11.11 -3.65
C SER A 46 -7.63 10.80 -3.17
N SER A 47 -7.14 11.52 -2.16
CA SER A 47 -5.81 11.26 -1.59
C SER A 47 -5.71 9.86 -0.98
N HIS A 48 -6.74 9.43 -0.27
CA HIS A 48 -6.82 8.11 0.34
C HIS A 48 -6.80 6.98 -0.70
N LEU A 49 -7.59 7.11 -1.78
CA LEU A 49 -7.60 6.16 -2.89
C LEU A 49 -6.25 6.09 -3.62
N ARG A 50 -5.56 7.23 -3.80
CA ARG A 50 -4.18 7.25 -4.29
C ARG A 50 -3.23 6.50 -3.36
N GLY A 51 -3.37 6.70 -2.06
CA GLY A 51 -2.60 5.97 -1.04
C GLY A 51 -2.84 4.45 -1.08
N ARG A 52 -4.02 4.01 -1.53
CA ARG A 52 -4.35 2.60 -1.76
C ARG A 52 -3.87 2.03 -3.09
N GLY A 53 -3.28 2.86 -3.96
CA GLY A 53 -2.74 2.43 -5.24
C GLY A 53 -3.65 2.66 -6.45
N TYR A 54 -4.74 3.42 -6.31
CA TYR A 54 -5.60 3.79 -7.44
C TYR A 54 -5.22 5.16 -7.98
N ASP A 55 -5.13 5.35 -9.30
CA ASP A 55 -4.83 6.67 -9.89
C ASP A 55 -6.06 7.59 -9.88
N CYS A 56 -6.55 7.86 -8.68
CA CYS A 56 -7.73 8.66 -8.44
C CYS A 56 -7.37 10.14 -8.50
N ARG A 57 -8.03 10.87 -9.39
CA ARG A 57 -8.08 12.34 -9.36
C ARG A 57 -9.44 12.80 -8.84
N PRO A 58 -9.56 13.99 -8.23
CA PRO A 58 -10.82 14.48 -7.68
C PRO A 58 -12.01 14.48 -8.64
N ASP A 59 -11.78 14.95 -9.87
CA ASP A 59 -12.77 15.01 -10.95
C ASP A 59 -13.37 13.64 -11.29
N MET A 60 -12.61 12.57 -11.10
CA MET A 60 -13.09 11.21 -11.32
C MET A 60 -14.13 10.81 -10.27
N LEU A 61 -14.01 11.29 -9.03
CA LEU A 61 -14.96 11.01 -7.97
C LEU A 61 -16.30 11.70 -8.20
N ASP A 62 -16.30 12.92 -8.74
CA ASP A 62 -17.53 13.60 -9.16
C ASP A 62 -18.27 12.77 -10.20
N VAL A 63 -17.56 12.24 -11.21
CA VAL A 63 -18.13 11.35 -12.24
C VAL A 63 -18.71 10.06 -11.64
N LEU A 64 -18.10 9.49 -10.59
CA LEU A 64 -18.66 8.30 -9.91
C LEU A 64 -19.97 8.60 -9.18
N ILE A 65 -20.11 9.81 -8.62
CA ILE A 65 -21.36 10.26 -8.01
C ILE A 65 -22.43 10.47 -9.08
N GLU A 66 -22.09 11.17 -10.17
CA GLU A 66 -23.01 11.44 -11.29
C GLU A 66 -23.55 10.14 -11.92
N ASN A 67 -22.69 9.13 -12.06
CA ASN A 67 -23.05 7.82 -12.60
C ASN A 67 -23.73 6.90 -11.56
N GLY A 68 -23.90 7.35 -10.32
CA GLY A 68 -24.58 6.61 -9.25
C GLY A 68 -23.80 5.40 -8.71
N VAL A 69 -22.51 5.30 -9.01
CA VAL A 69 -21.59 4.29 -8.45
C VAL A 69 -21.41 4.54 -6.95
N VAL A 70 -21.30 5.81 -6.57
CA VAL A 70 -21.23 6.26 -5.17
C VAL A 70 -22.45 7.12 -4.85
N LYS A 71 -23.03 6.95 -3.66
CA LYS A 71 -24.20 7.70 -3.20
C LYS A 71 -23.95 8.29 -1.82
N LEU A 72 -23.41 9.51 -1.81
CA LEU A 72 -23.10 10.22 -0.58
C LEU A 72 -24.37 10.56 0.21
N ALA A 73 -24.29 10.46 1.53
CA ALA A 73 -25.37 10.87 2.43
C ALA A 73 -25.55 12.40 2.49
N SER A 74 -24.47 13.16 2.29
CA SER A 74 -24.47 14.62 2.19
C SER A 74 -23.31 15.10 1.33
N THR A 75 -23.39 16.34 0.84
CA THR A 75 -22.32 16.98 0.06
C THR A 75 -20.99 16.91 0.79
N ASP A 76 -19.94 16.49 0.08
CA ASP A 76 -18.55 16.43 0.57
C ASP A 76 -18.32 15.55 1.82
N ALA A 77 -19.22 14.58 2.08
CA ALA A 77 -19.11 13.66 3.21
C ALA A 77 -18.96 12.22 2.73
N TRP A 78 -17.72 11.81 2.43
CA TRP A 78 -17.39 10.46 1.99
C TRP A 78 -17.27 9.53 3.20
N SER A 79 -18.18 8.57 3.29
CA SER A 79 -18.07 7.49 4.27
C SER A 79 -17.03 6.46 3.83
N ARG A 80 -16.70 5.55 4.74
CA ARG A 80 -15.84 4.41 4.41
C ARG A 80 -16.43 3.55 3.29
N ALA A 81 -17.75 3.33 3.30
CA ALA A 81 -18.43 2.54 2.29
C ALA A 81 -18.36 3.19 0.91
N ASP A 82 -18.48 4.52 0.84
CA ASP A 82 -18.35 5.28 -0.41
C ASP A 82 -16.94 5.15 -1.02
N VAL A 83 -15.92 5.25 -0.17
CA VAL A 83 -14.52 5.09 -0.58
C VAL A 83 -14.22 3.66 -1.00
N ASP A 84 -14.75 2.66 -0.29
CA ASP A 84 -14.56 1.25 -0.63
C ASP A 84 -15.29 0.90 -1.95
N ALA A 85 -16.49 1.46 -2.21
CA ALA A 85 -17.19 1.32 -3.48
C ALA A 85 -16.45 1.98 -4.66
N ALA A 86 -15.90 3.19 -4.45
CA ALA A 86 -15.05 3.83 -5.45
C ALA A 86 -13.78 3.01 -5.74
N ALA A 87 -13.13 2.47 -4.70
CA ALA A 87 -11.97 1.60 -4.85
C ALA A 87 -12.29 0.35 -5.66
N GLU A 88 -13.43 -0.29 -5.41
CA GLU A 88 -13.91 -1.44 -6.19
C GLU A 88 -14.11 -1.10 -7.66
N HIS A 89 -14.71 0.05 -7.94
CA HIS A 89 -14.87 0.50 -9.33
C HIS A 89 -13.53 0.78 -10.02
N PHE A 90 -12.58 1.43 -9.34
CA PHE A 90 -11.24 1.64 -9.90
C PHE A 90 -10.49 0.32 -10.15
N GLU A 91 -10.63 -0.65 -9.26
CA GLU A 91 -10.08 -1.99 -9.40
C GLU A 91 -10.67 -2.70 -10.65
N GLU A 92 -12.00 -2.66 -10.82
CA GLU A 92 -12.69 -3.22 -11.98
C GLU A 92 -12.25 -2.57 -13.30
N CYS A 93 -12.04 -1.25 -13.29
CA CYS A 93 -11.56 -0.49 -14.45
C CYS A 93 -10.05 -0.62 -14.68
N GLY A 94 -9.29 -1.23 -13.77
CA GLY A 94 -7.84 -1.34 -13.87
C GLY A 94 -7.10 -0.01 -13.75
N ILE A 95 -7.65 0.94 -12.99
CA ILE A 95 -7.11 2.29 -12.81
C ILE A 95 -6.16 2.31 -11.62
N TYR A 96 -4.87 2.15 -11.89
CA TYR A 96 -3.84 2.01 -10.88
C TYR A 96 -2.79 3.10 -10.98
N THR A 97 -2.20 3.47 -9.85
CA THR A 97 -0.95 4.25 -9.85
C THR A 97 0.17 3.44 -10.51
N PRO A 98 1.24 4.09 -11.01
CA PRO A 98 2.35 3.38 -11.66
C PRO A 98 2.95 2.24 -10.80
N TYR A 99 3.06 2.43 -9.48
CA TYR A 99 3.57 1.41 -8.58
C TYR A 99 2.63 0.20 -8.42
N ALA A 100 1.32 0.43 -8.31
CA ALA A 100 0.34 -0.66 -8.26
C ALA A 100 0.26 -1.42 -9.59
N ALA A 101 0.32 -0.70 -10.73
CA ALA A 101 0.39 -1.29 -12.05
C ALA A 101 1.67 -2.12 -12.25
N MET A 102 2.82 -1.66 -11.74
CA MET A 102 4.05 -2.43 -11.72
C MET A 102 3.88 -3.73 -10.93
N CYS A 103 3.27 -3.69 -9.74
CA CYS A 103 3.04 -4.90 -8.93
C CYS A 103 2.21 -5.95 -9.69
N MET A 104 1.16 -5.51 -10.39
CA MET A 104 0.37 -6.37 -11.26
C MET A 104 1.24 -7.04 -12.34
N ALA A 105 2.11 -6.30 -13.02
CA ALA A 105 3.03 -6.84 -14.03
C ALA A 105 4.07 -7.80 -13.42
N LEU A 106 4.49 -7.57 -12.17
CA LEU A 106 5.37 -8.44 -11.42
C LEU A 106 4.66 -9.68 -10.84
N GLY A 107 3.33 -9.73 -10.90
CA GLY A 107 2.53 -10.84 -10.36
C GLY A 107 2.51 -10.87 -8.82
N CYS A 108 2.49 -9.70 -8.19
CA CYS A 108 2.24 -9.52 -6.76
C CYS A 108 1.16 -8.45 -6.53
N ARG A 109 0.59 -8.42 -5.32
CA ARG A 109 -0.32 -7.34 -4.92
C ARG A 109 0.48 -6.11 -4.51
N TYR A 110 -0.13 -4.92 -4.55
CA TYR A 110 0.52 -3.71 -4.06
C TYR A 110 0.86 -3.80 -2.55
N ALA A 111 0.01 -4.51 -1.80
CA ALA A 111 0.25 -4.79 -0.38
C ALA A 111 1.54 -5.58 -0.13
N ASP A 112 1.92 -6.49 -1.04
CA ASP A 112 3.12 -7.32 -0.86
C ASP A 112 4.41 -6.51 -1.08
N PHE A 113 4.36 -5.56 -2.03
CA PHE A 113 5.43 -4.60 -2.25
C PHE A 113 5.62 -3.68 -1.03
N GLU A 114 4.54 -3.03 -0.60
CA GLU A 114 4.54 -2.08 0.52
C GLU A 114 4.97 -2.73 1.83
N ARG A 115 4.50 -3.95 2.10
CA ARG A 115 4.90 -4.73 3.27
C ARG A 115 6.39 -5.06 3.24
N ALA A 116 6.89 -5.57 2.13
CA ALA A 116 8.30 -5.92 2.00
C ALA A 116 9.23 -4.71 2.14
N LEU A 117 8.84 -3.55 1.59
CA LEU A 117 9.59 -2.30 1.72
C LEU A 117 9.62 -1.82 3.19
N ARG A 118 8.46 -1.80 3.84
CA ARG A 118 8.33 -1.40 5.25
C ARG A 118 9.11 -2.34 6.19
N GLU A 119 9.10 -3.64 5.93
CA GLU A 119 9.89 -4.64 6.66
C GLU A 119 11.40 -4.42 6.47
N ALA A 120 11.84 -4.16 5.26
CA ALA A 120 13.24 -3.86 4.98
C ALA A 120 13.70 -2.57 5.66
N ALA A 121 12.94 -1.48 5.53
CA ALA A 121 13.22 -0.22 6.22
C ALA A 121 13.29 -0.40 7.74
N SER A 122 12.39 -1.20 8.32
CA SER A 122 12.40 -1.50 9.76
C SER A 122 13.64 -2.29 10.18
N ARG A 123 13.96 -3.36 9.43
CA ARG A 123 15.13 -4.21 9.69
C ARG A 123 16.43 -3.42 9.61
N GLU A 124 16.62 -2.65 8.55
CA GLU A 124 17.84 -1.85 8.38
C GLU A 124 17.89 -0.71 9.40
N SER A 125 16.76 -0.08 9.73
CA SER A 125 16.73 0.95 10.78
C SER A 125 17.21 0.40 12.12
N ALA A 126 16.74 -0.80 12.49
CA ALA A 126 17.15 -1.47 13.72
C ALA A 126 18.64 -1.85 13.68
N LYS A 127 19.14 -2.32 12.54
CA LYS A 127 20.55 -2.70 12.35
C LYS A 127 21.52 -1.53 12.58
N TYR A 128 21.20 -0.34 12.07
CA TYR A 128 22.08 0.84 12.16
C TYR A 128 21.72 1.79 13.31
N GLY A 129 20.65 1.52 14.07
CA GLY A 129 20.19 2.41 15.15
C GLY A 129 19.72 3.79 14.65
N ARG A 130 19.36 3.91 13.37
CA ARG A 130 18.94 5.16 12.72
C ARG A 130 17.70 4.91 11.86
N ARG A 131 16.80 5.88 11.76
CA ARG A 131 15.65 5.78 10.85
C ARG A 131 16.12 5.75 9.40
N ILE A 132 15.77 4.68 8.69
CA ILE A 132 15.81 4.57 7.23
C ILE A 132 14.36 4.69 6.74
N PRO A 133 14.06 5.61 5.80
CA PRO A 133 12.74 5.74 5.20
C PRO A 133 12.28 4.45 4.51
N ASP A 134 10.98 4.20 4.51
CA ASP A 134 10.31 3.22 3.64
C ASP A 134 10.10 3.81 2.24
N ASP A 135 11.22 4.20 1.63
CA ASP A 135 11.30 4.77 0.29
C ASP A 135 12.13 3.81 -0.58
N ASP A 136 11.56 3.37 -1.70
CA ASP A 136 12.16 2.39 -2.59
C ASP A 136 13.46 2.88 -3.24
N GLN A 137 13.71 4.20 -3.25
CA GLN A 137 14.98 4.76 -3.72
C GLN A 137 16.19 4.34 -2.87
N TYR A 138 15.96 3.90 -1.63
CA TYR A 138 17.01 3.46 -0.71
C TYR A 138 17.34 1.97 -0.87
N PHE A 139 16.58 1.24 -1.67
CA PHE A 139 16.66 -0.22 -1.72
C PHE A 139 16.73 -0.77 -3.15
N VAL A 140 17.46 -1.88 -3.29
CA VAL A 140 17.35 -2.76 -4.44
C VAL A 140 16.20 -3.73 -4.20
N MET A 141 15.21 -3.70 -5.09
CA MET A 141 14.11 -4.65 -5.11
C MET A 141 14.53 -5.97 -5.76
N HIS A 142 14.27 -7.08 -5.07
CA HIS A 142 14.45 -8.44 -5.57
C HIS A 142 13.08 -9.10 -5.76
N ARG A 143 12.96 -9.91 -6.81
CA ARG A 143 11.74 -10.65 -7.13
C ARG A 143 12.04 -12.11 -7.37
N VAL A 144 11.31 -12.97 -6.67
CA VAL A 144 11.09 -14.36 -7.10
C VAL A 144 9.76 -14.39 -7.87
N PRO A 145 9.75 -14.77 -9.16
CA PRO A 145 8.53 -14.74 -9.96
C PRO A 145 7.50 -15.77 -9.48
N PRO A 146 6.21 -15.60 -9.83
CA PRO A 146 5.17 -16.56 -9.50
C PRO A 146 5.51 -17.96 -10.03
N ARG A 147 5.14 -19.00 -9.28
CA ARG A 147 5.41 -20.40 -9.62
C ARG A 147 4.13 -21.21 -9.61
N GLY A 148 3.91 -22.03 -10.62
CA GLY A 148 2.83 -23.03 -10.61
C GLY A 148 3.04 -24.02 -9.47
N ILE A 149 1.97 -24.35 -8.76
CA ILE A 149 1.91 -25.38 -7.73
C ILE A 149 1.31 -26.61 -8.39
N ILE A 150 1.95 -27.76 -8.21
CA ILE A 150 1.50 -29.06 -8.69
C ILE A 150 1.10 -29.89 -7.47
N ASP A 151 -0.05 -30.55 -7.52
CA ASP A 151 -0.47 -31.49 -6.48
C ASP A 151 0.34 -32.80 -6.54
N PRO A 152 0.23 -33.69 -5.53
CA PRO A 152 0.93 -34.99 -5.55
C PRO A 152 0.56 -35.91 -6.73
N SER A 153 -0.54 -35.64 -7.44
CA SER A 153 -0.96 -36.40 -8.62
C SER A 153 -0.36 -35.87 -9.93
N GLY A 154 0.44 -34.81 -9.87
CA GLY A 154 1.05 -34.18 -11.03
C GLY A 154 0.17 -33.15 -11.73
N LYS A 155 -0.96 -32.74 -11.13
CA LYS A 155 -1.91 -31.78 -11.72
C LYS A 155 -1.69 -30.36 -11.20
N PRO A 156 -1.96 -29.31 -12.02
CA PRO A 156 -1.94 -27.94 -11.56
C PRO A 156 -2.94 -27.72 -10.40
N ALA A 157 -2.43 -27.23 -9.27
CA ALA A 157 -3.20 -26.98 -8.05
C ALA A 157 -3.34 -25.49 -7.71
N GLY A 158 -2.54 -24.64 -8.35
CA GLY A 158 -2.59 -23.20 -8.14
C GLY A 158 -1.31 -22.50 -8.61
N VAL A 159 -1.18 -21.24 -8.22
CA VAL A 159 0.00 -20.42 -8.47
C VAL A 159 0.43 -19.80 -7.14
N LYS A 160 1.69 -20.00 -6.76
CA LYS A 160 2.32 -19.22 -5.70
C LYS A 160 2.60 -17.82 -6.24
N PRO A 161 2.18 -16.73 -5.57
CA PRO A 161 2.44 -15.37 -6.03
C PRO A 161 3.93 -15.06 -6.05
N ALA A 162 4.31 -13.95 -6.69
CA ALA A 162 5.68 -13.47 -6.62
C ALA A 162 6.06 -13.12 -5.17
N VAL A 163 7.32 -13.31 -4.83
CA VAL A 163 7.89 -12.85 -3.55
C VAL A 163 8.75 -11.64 -3.82
N ILE A 164 8.45 -10.54 -3.15
CA ILE A 164 9.20 -9.28 -3.22
C ILE A 164 10.02 -9.14 -1.94
N THR A 165 11.30 -8.78 -2.08
CA THR A 165 12.18 -8.42 -0.96
C THR A 165 13.03 -7.22 -1.33
N PHE A 166 13.57 -6.54 -0.32
CA PHE A 166 14.40 -5.36 -0.51
C PHE A 166 15.70 -5.46 0.29
N THR A 167 16.80 -5.08 -0.35
CA THR A 167 18.13 -4.94 0.27
C THR A 167 18.58 -3.50 0.17
N LEU A 168 19.15 -2.95 1.24
CA LEU A 168 19.64 -1.56 1.23
C LEU A 168 20.67 -1.37 0.12
N CYS A 169 20.58 -0.26 -0.62
CA CYS A 169 21.58 0.10 -1.62
C CYS A 169 22.95 0.30 -0.96
N ASP A 170 24.01 -0.10 -1.66
CA ASP A 170 25.38 -0.05 -1.12
C ASP A 170 25.86 1.37 -0.87
N ASP A 171 25.50 2.32 -1.73
CA ASP A 171 25.83 3.74 -1.56
C ASP A 171 25.17 4.33 -0.31
N ILE A 172 23.91 4.00 -0.06
CA ILE A 172 23.21 4.39 1.17
C ILE A 172 23.85 3.75 2.39
N ARG A 173 24.16 2.45 2.32
CA ARG A 173 24.85 1.73 3.41
C ARG A 173 26.18 2.39 3.76
N GLU A 174 27.01 2.67 2.76
CA GLU A 174 28.32 3.30 2.95
C GLU A 174 28.19 4.70 3.58
N ARG A 175 27.21 5.50 3.15
CA ARG A 175 26.94 6.82 3.75
C ARG A 175 26.57 6.71 5.23
N ILE A 176 25.69 5.76 5.59
CA ILE A 176 25.33 5.50 6.98
C ILE A 176 26.53 5.06 7.81
N GLU A 177 27.35 4.13 7.29
CA GLU A 177 28.55 3.63 7.97
C GLU A 177 29.59 4.74 8.21
N ARG A 178 29.61 5.79 7.37
CA ARG A 178 30.42 7.00 7.54
C ARG A 178 29.78 8.06 8.46
N GLY A 179 28.54 7.84 8.91
CA GLY A 179 27.78 8.80 9.71
C GLY A 179 27.21 9.99 8.92
N GLU A 180 27.14 9.88 7.59
CA GLU A 180 26.58 10.92 6.72
C GLU A 180 25.05 10.92 6.79
N GLU A 181 24.41 12.03 6.43
CA GLU A 181 22.96 12.06 6.27
C GLU A 181 22.54 11.26 5.04
N VAL A 182 21.43 10.54 5.17
CA VAL A 182 20.73 9.81 4.11
C VAL A 182 19.26 10.14 4.15
#